data_AF-A0A1D2QS70-F1
#
_entry.id   AF-A0A1D2QS70-F1
#
_cell.length_a   1.000
_cell.length_b   1.000
_cell.length_c   1.000
_cell.angle_alpha   90.00
_cell.angle_beta   90.00
_cell.angle_gamma   90.00
#
_symmetry.space_group_name_H-M   'P 1'
#
loop_
_entity.id
_entity.type
_entity.pdbx_description
1 polymer ?
#
loop_
_entity_poly.entity_id
_entity_poly.type
_entity_poly.pdbx_seq_one_letter_code
_entity_poly.pdbx_strand_id
1 'polypeptide(L)' 'MLLTMDQKLPLGSELLVTLCPENGQRPTLQAKCTIARLQQAGGDKCLLGLEILEVLSEADSTQVA' A
#
# COMPACT_ATOMS: atom_id res chain seq x y z
N MET A 1 -1.97 -6.85 -4.46
CA MET A 1 -2.86 -6.22 -3.46
C MET A 1 -3.80 -5.23 -4.16
N LEU A 2 -5.00 -4.99 -3.62
CA LEU A 2 -5.95 -4.02 -4.18
C LEU A 2 -6.20 -2.89 -3.18
N LEU A 3 -6.18 -1.64 -3.65
CA LEU A 3 -6.43 -0.44 -2.84
C LEU A 3 -7.44 0.45 -3.55
N THR A 4 -8.52 0.83 -2.87
CA THR A 4 -9.50 1.80 -3.41
C THR A 4 -9.17 3.18 -2.86
N MET A 5 -9.08 4.19 -3.74
CA MET A 5 -8.79 5.57 -3.37
C MET A 5 -9.71 6.54 -4.13
N ASP A 6 -9.89 7.73 -3.58
CA ASP A 6 -10.62 8.84 -4.23
C ASP A 6 -9.72 9.64 -5.20
N GLN A 7 -8.42 9.32 -5.26
CA GLN A 7 -7.44 10.01 -6.10
C GLN A 7 -6.74 9.03 -7.04
N LYS A 8 -6.65 9.43 -8.32
CA LYS A 8 -5.86 8.71 -9.32
C LYS A 8 -4.37 8.99 -9.11
N LEU A 9 -3.60 7.92 -9.02
CA LEU A 9 -2.14 7.97 -8.96
C LEU A 9 -1.55 7.33 -10.24
N PRO A 10 -0.43 7.84 -10.77
CA PRO A 10 0.17 7.30 -11.99
C PRO A 10 0.64 5.85 -11.83
N LEU A 11 0.53 5.05 -12.88
CA LEU A 11 1.16 3.72 -12.94
C LEU A 11 2.68 3.84 -12.73
N GLY A 12 3.26 2.85 -12.07
CA GLY A 12 4.68 2.82 -11.71
C GLY A 12 5.04 3.63 -10.46
N SER A 13 4.13 4.46 -9.94
CA SER A 13 4.38 5.20 -8.69
C SER A 13 4.61 4.26 -7.53
N GLU A 14 5.57 4.60 -6.67
CA GLU A 14 5.85 3.86 -5.45
C GLU A 14 5.00 4.38 -4.28
N LEU A 15 4.49 3.45 -3.48
CA LEU A 15 3.69 3.71 -2.29
C LEU A 15 4.28 2.95 -1.11
N LEU A 16 4.38 3.64 0.03
CA LEU A 16 4.55 2.98 1.32
C LEU A 16 3.16 2.63 1.86
N VAL A 17 2.87 1.34 2.01
CA VAL A 17 1.58 0.84 2.46
C VAL A 17 1.71 0.20 3.83
N THR A 18 0.80 0.51 4.74
CA THR A 18 0.63 -0.18 6.02
C THR A 18 -0.67 -0.99 5.99
N LEU A 19 -0.56 -2.29 6.19
CA LEU A 19 -1.67 -3.22 6.30
C LEU A 19 -1.96 -3.47 7.77
N CYS A 20 -3.13 -3.00 8.21
CA CYS A 20 -3.63 -3.18 9.56
C CYS A 20 -4.61 -4.36 9.60
N PRO A 21 -4.43 -5.35 10.50
CA PRO A 21 -5.42 -6.39 10.73
C PRO A 21 -6.76 -5.79 11.17
N GLU A 22 -7.88 -6.35 10.70
CA GLU A 22 -9.23 -5.82 10.96
C GLU A 22 -9.58 -5.75 12.45
N ASN A 23 -8.97 -6.62 13.26
CA ASN A 23 -9.19 -6.70 14.70
C ASN A 23 -8.25 -5.79 15.52
N GLY A 24 -7.49 -4.91 14.85
CA GLY A 24 -6.53 -4.00 15.50
C GLY A 24 -5.36 -4.72 16.18
N GLN A 25 -5.21 -6.03 15.98
CA GLN A 25 -4.08 -6.78 16.51
C GLN A 25 -2.82 -6.38 15.76
N ARG A 26 -1.71 -6.30 16.49
CA ARG A 26 -0.37 -6.26 15.90
C ARG A 26 0.07 -7.69 15.55
N PRO A 27 0.97 -7.87 14.57
CA PRO A 27 1.74 -6.84 13.87
C PRO A 27 1.00 -6.21 12.67
N THR A 28 1.27 -4.93 12.43
CA THR A 28 0.97 -4.30 11.13
C THR A 28 2.05 -4.67 10.14
N LEU A 29 1.70 -4.94 8.89
CA LEU A 29 2.66 -5.20 7.83
C LEU A 29 2.92 -3.92 7.05
N GLN A 30 4.18 -3.48 6.97
CA GLN A 30 4.57 -2.39 6.09
C GLN A 30 5.21 -2.94 4.82
N ALA A 31 4.92 -2.32 3.68
CA ALA A 31 5.48 -2.73 2.39
C ALA A 31 5.64 -1.55 1.43
N LYS A 32 6.75 -1.52 0.67
CA LYS A 32 6.86 -0.68 -0.52
C LYS A 32 6.18 -1.40 -1.68
N CYS A 33 5.32 -0.71 -2.37
CA CYS A 33 4.56 -1.24 -3.49
C CYS A 33 4.66 -0.32 -4.69
N THR A 34 4.55 -0.86 -5.91
CA THR A 34 4.34 -0.07 -7.12
C THR A 34 2.91 -0.23 -7.62
N ILE A 35 2.38 0.82 -8.24
CA ILE A 35 1.07 0.77 -8.91
C ILE A 35 1.21 0.07 -10.26
N ALA A 36 0.85 -1.22 -10.32
CA ALA A 36 0.90 -2.02 -11.53
C ALA A 36 -0.38 -1.88 -12.39
N ARG A 37 -1.52 -1.57 -11.77
CA ARG A 37 -2.82 -1.44 -12.47
C ARG A 37 -3.67 -0.31 -11.90
N LEU A 38 -4.45 0.33 -12.75
CA LEU A 38 -5.43 1.37 -12.40
C LEU A 38 -6.75 1.05 -13.11
N GLN A 39 -7.83 0.99 -12.36
CA GLN A 39 -9.19 0.80 -12.89
C GLN A 39 -10.13 1.84 -12.26
N GLN A 40 -11.02 2.42 -13.05
CA GLN A 40 -12.08 3.27 -12.51
C GLN A 40 -13.03 2.40 -11.66
N ALA A 41 -13.21 2.76 -10.40
CA ALA A 41 -14.27 2.22 -9.55
C ALA A 41 -15.50 3.14 -9.66
N GLY A 42 -16.68 2.68 -9.23
CA GLY A 42 -17.90 3.49 -9.34
C GLY A 42 -17.77 4.87 -8.68
N GLY A 43 -18.35 5.89 -9.31
CA GLY A 43 -18.20 7.30 -8.89
C GLY A 43 -16.81 7.86 -9.20
N ASP A 44 -16.28 8.68 -8.29
CA ASP A 44 -14.96 9.31 -8.40
C ASP A 44 -13.81 8.44 -7.86
N LYS A 45 -14.11 7.19 -7.49
CA LYS A 45 -13.12 6.27 -6.93
C LYS A 45 -12.31 5.58 -8.01
N CYS A 46 -11.09 5.18 -7.67
CA CYS A 46 -10.28 4.28 -8.48
C CYS A 46 -9.78 3.10 -7.65
N LEU A 47 -9.69 1.96 -8.31
CA LEU A 47 -9.09 0.73 -7.80
C LEU A 47 -7.66 0.62 -8.34
N LEU A 48 -6.70 0.59 -7.43
CA LEU A 48 -5.29 0.40 -7.69
C LEU A 48 -4.92 -1.07 -7.48
N GLY A 49 -4.29 -1.67 -8.48
CA GLY A 49 -3.60 -2.95 -8.34
C GLY A 49 -2.14 -2.70 -7.98
N LEU A 50 -1.77 -3.11 -6.77
CA LEU A 50 -0.45 -2.90 -6.19
C LEU A 50 0.38 -4.20 -6.26
N GLU A 51 1.61 -4.07 -6.70
CA GLU A 51 2.65 -5.10 -6.65
C GLU A 51 3.61 -4.79 -5.50
N ILE A 52 3.90 -5.78 -4.65
CA ILE A 52 4.80 -5.61 -3.51
C ILE A 52 6.23 -5.68 -4.03
N LEU A 53 6.99 -4.61 -3.82
CA LEU A 53 8.42 -4.55 -4.15
C LEU A 53 9.26 -5.06 -2.97
N GLU A 54 8.90 -4.64 -1.76
CA GLU A 54 9.66 -4.92 -0.54
C GLU A 54 8.71 -4.98 0.66
N VAL A 55 8.91 -5.95 1.55
CA VAL A 55 8.23 -6.02 2.86
C VAL A 55 9.17 -5.45 3.91
N LEU A 56 8.69 -4.46 4.67
CA LEU A 56 9.45 -3.79 5.73
C LEU A 56 9.08 -4.42 7.08
N SER A 57 10.09 -4.83 7.85
CA SER A 57 9.90 -5.40 9.18
C SER A 57 9.94 -4.31 10.24
N GLU A 58 9.15 -4.42 11.32
CA GLU A 58 9.25 -3.48 12.45
C GLU A 58 10.68 -3.47 13.06
N ALA A 59 11.46 -4.53 12.87
CA ALA A 59 12.85 -4.64 13.33
C ALA A 59 13.82 -3.70 12.60
N ASP A 60 13.49 -3.20 11.40
CA ASP A 60 14.28 -2.21 10.67
C ASP A 60 14.10 -0.77 11.21
N SER A 61 13.24 -0.58 12.20
CA SER A 61 13.02 0.74 12.85
C SER A 61 14.11 1.10 13.86
N THR A 62 15.15 0.29 14.01
CA THR A 62 16.26 0.52 14.94
C THR A 62 17.56 0.78 14.17
N GLN A 63 17.73 1.99 13.65
CA GLN A 63 19.03 2.66 13.51
C GLN A 63 18.87 4.06 12.87
N VAL A 64 18.30 5.01 13.62
CA VAL A 64 18.79 6.40 13.56
C VAL A 64 18.63 7.00 14.97
N ALA A 65 19.73 6.98 15.72
CA ALA A 65 19.97 7.84 16.87
C ALA A 65 21.39 8.41 16.73
#